data_AF-A0A948F548-F1
#
_entry.id   AF-A0A948F548-F1
#
_cell.length_a   1.000
_cell.length_b   1.000
_cell.length_c   1.000
_cell.angle_alpha   90.00
_cell.angle_beta   90.00
_cell.angle_gamma   90.00
#
_symmetry.space_group_name_H-M   'P 1'
#
loop_
_entity.id
_entity.type
_entity.pdbx_description
1 polymer ?
#
loop_
_entity_poly.entity_id
_entity_poly.type
_entity_poly.pdbx_seq_one_letter_code
_entity_poly.pdbx_strand_id
1 'polypeptide(L)'
;VQYAFRAMGGAGCDWDQPVEWPMYAWYYLTQAHFHHGGSVWSRWNVQFSRTLVRHQNEDGSWTSPGGQRTGAGKETHLGPVYSTTLAALSLQVYYRMLPTYKAVALEPVTHASKSDIGVEIL
;
A
#
# COMPACT_ATOMS: atom_id res chain seq x y z
N VAL A 1 15.74 -6.17 -0.63
CA VAL A 1 14.36 -5.69 -0.85
C VAL A 1 13.51 -6.70 -1.65
N GLN A 2 13.94 -7.17 -2.82
CA GLN A 2 13.15 -8.15 -3.62
C GLN A 2 12.83 -9.48 -2.90
N TYR A 3 13.76 -10.02 -2.09
CA TYR A 3 13.51 -11.24 -1.30
C TYR A 3 12.40 -11.08 -0.26
N ALA A 4 12.31 -9.93 0.40
CA ALA A 4 11.25 -9.63 1.38
C ALA A 4 9.88 -9.55 0.69
N PHE A 5 9.80 -8.93 -0.49
CA PHE A 5 8.55 -8.90 -1.28
C PHE A 5 8.16 -10.26 -1.84
N ARG A 6 9.11 -11.16 -2.11
CA ARG A 6 8.82 -12.55 -2.52
C ARG A 6 8.26 -13.38 -1.35
N ALA A 7 8.73 -13.13 -0.12
CA ALA A 7 8.17 -13.71 1.10
C ALA A 7 6.79 -13.11 1.45
N MET A 8 6.61 -11.80 1.30
CA MET A 8 5.32 -11.11 1.45
C MET A 8 4.35 -11.40 0.30
N GLY A 9 4.82 -11.87 -0.85
CA GLY A 9 4.00 -12.25 -2.00
C GLY A 9 3.03 -13.40 -1.71
N GLY A 10 3.21 -14.12 -0.59
CA GLY A 10 2.25 -15.10 -0.06
C GLY A 10 1.31 -14.55 1.03
N ALA A 11 1.59 -13.37 1.59
CA ALA A 11 0.71 -12.72 2.57
C ALA A 11 -0.36 -11.92 1.83
N GLY A 12 -1.42 -12.62 1.40
CA GLY A 12 -2.54 -12.01 0.68
C GLY A 12 -3.48 -11.20 1.59
N CYS A 13 -4.32 -10.38 0.96
CA CYS A 13 -5.51 -9.83 1.59
C CYS A 13 -6.63 -10.88 1.56
N ASP A 14 -6.60 -11.80 2.52
CA ASP A 14 -7.56 -12.90 2.69
C ASP A 14 -8.48 -12.62 3.89
N TRP A 15 -9.77 -12.43 3.60
CA TRP A 15 -10.77 -12.10 4.62
C TRP A 15 -11.18 -13.30 5.47
N ASP A 16 -11.17 -14.50 4.89
CA ASP A 16 -11.63 -15.73 5.54
C ASP A 16 -10.50 -16.34 6.39
N GLN A 17 -9.25 -16.13 5.99
CA GLN A 17 -8.05 -16.52 6.72
C GLN A 17 -7.18 -15.29 7.07
N PRO A 18 -7.66 -14.42 7.96
CA PRO A 18 -6.94 -13.20 8.31
C PRO A 18 -5.67 -13.50 9.09
N VAL A 19 -4.66 -12.66 8.90
CA VAL A 19 -3.50 -12.59 9.81
C VAL A 19 -3.93 -12.09 11.19
N GLU A 20 -3.01 -12.11 12.16
CA GLU A 20 -3.31 -11.71 13.54
C GLU A 20 -3.83 -10.27 13.67
N TRP A 21 -3.32 -9.34 12.85
CA TRP A 21 -3.70 -7.92 12.83
C TRP A 21 -4.06 -7.51 11.39
N PRO A 22 -5.21 -7.96 10.86
CA PRO A 22 -5.48 -7.93 9.42
C PRO A 22 -5.60 -6.52 8.85
N MET A 23 -6.41 -5.65 9.46
CA MET A 23 -6.62 -4.28 8.97
C MET A 23 -5.32 -3.49 9.03
N TYR A 24 -4.58 -3.60 10.14
CA TYR A 24 -3.27 -2.96 10.28
C TYR A 24 -2.28 -3.47 9.23
N ALA A 25 -2.13 -4.79 9.13
CA ALA A 25 -1.18 -5.40 8.21
C ALA A 25 -1.49 -5.03 6.75
N TRP A 26 -2.75 -5.13 6.32
CA TRP A 26 -3.14 -4.81 4.95
C TRP A 26 -2.93 -3.34 4.62
N TYR A 27 -3.13 -2.43 5.57
CA TYR A 27 -2.85 -1.02 5.38
C TYR A 27 -1.36 -0.76 5.08
N TYR A 28 -0.44 -1.34 5.87
CA TYR A 28 1.00 -1.16 5.65
C TYR A 28 1.52 -1.94 4.45
N LEU A 29 1.01 -3.15 4.19
CA LEU A 29 1.32 -3.90 2.98
C LEU A 29 0.90 -3.13 1.73
N THR A 30 -0.28 -2.50 1.75
CA THR A 30 -0.76 -1.67 0.64
C THR A 30 0.20 -0.52 0.35
N GLN A 31 0.70 0.16 1.39
CA GLN A 31 1.70 1.22 1.22
C GLN A 31 3.02 0.68 0.66
N ALA A 32 3.54 -0.40 1.24
CA ALA A 32 4.80 -0.99 0.80
C ALA A 32 4.74 -1.45 -0.66
N HIS A 33 3.65 -2.14 -1.04
CA HIS A 33 3.42 -2.58 -2.41
C HIS A 33 3.22 -1.39 -3.36
N PHE A 34 2.49 -0.36 -2.96
CA PHE A 34 2.28 0.84 -3.77
C PHE A 34 3.61 1.55 -4.07
N HIS A 35 4.45 1.74 -3.04
CA HIS A 35 5.76 2.36 -3.21
C HIS A 35 6.72 1.51 -4.04
N HIS A 36 6.68 0.19 -3.89
CA HIS A 36 7.47 -0.71 -4.74
C HIS A 36 7.03 -0.64 -6.20
N GLY A 37 5.74 -0.54 -6.47
CA GLY A 37 5.19 -0.51 -7.82
C GLY A 37 5.39 -1.82 -8.60
N GLY A 38 5.26 -1.73 -9.92
CA GLY A 38 5.46 -2.85 -10.84
C GLY A 38 4.44 -3.98 -10.69
N SER A 39 4.84 -5.20 -11.05
CA SER A 39 3.96 -6.39 -11.02
C SER A 39 3.50 -6.78 -9.62
N VAL A 40 4.33 -6.50 -8.60
CA VAL A 40 4.00 -6.70 -7.19
C VAL A 40 2.78 -5.85 -6.81
N TRP A 41 2.82 -4.56 -7.15
CA TRP A 41 1.69 -3.66 -6.93
C TRP A 41 0.46 -4.10 -7.72
N SER A 42 0.59 -4.39 -9.01
CA SER A 42 -0.55 -4.78 -9.85
C SER A 42 -1.29 -6.01 -9.29
N ARG A 43 -0.55 -7.00 -8.78
CA ARG A 43 -1.14 -8.19 -8.16
C ARG A 43 -1.84 -7.88 -6.85
N TRP A 44 -1.16 -7.15 -5.95
CA TRP A 44 -1.73 -6.76 -4.67
C TRP A 44 -3.00 -5.93 -4.86
N ASN A 45 -2.94 -4.92 -5.74
CA ASN A 45 -4.03 -4.02 -6.05
C ASN A 45 -5.33 -4.75 -6.39
N VAL A 46 -5.26 -5.70 -7.33
CA VAL A 46 -6.43 -6.48 -7.73
C VAL A 46 -7.02 -7.26 -6.57
N GLN A 47 -6.17 -7.81 -5.69
CA GLN A 47 -6.63 -8.59 -4.55
C GLN A 47 -7.25 -7.71 -3.46
N PHE A 48 -6.50 -6.78 -2.87
CA PHE A 48 -6.95 -6.05 -1.69
C PHE A 48 -8.18 -5.18 -1.98
N SER A 49 -8.21 -4.51 -3.14
CA SER A 49 -9.34 -3.63 -3.50
C SER A 49 -10.64 -4.41 -3.61
N ARG A 50 -10.62 -5.58 -4.28
CA ARG A 50 -11.78 -6.47 -4.39
C ARG A 50 -12.18 -7.04 -3.04
N THR A 51 -11.22 -7.47 -2.23
CA THR A 51 -11.50 -8.01 -0.89
C THR A 51 -12.18 -6.97 -0.01
N LEU A 52 -11.66 -5.73 0.05
CA LEU A 52 -12.26 -4.69 0.88
C LEU A 52 -13.65 -4.30 0.36
N VAL A 53 -13.82 -4.04 -0.95
CA VAL A 53 -15.13 -3.66 -1.51
C VAL A 53 -16.19 -4.73 -1.27
N ARG A 54 -15.82 -6.03 -1.40
CA ARG A 54 -16.76 -7.14 -1.17
C ARG A 54 -17.25 -7.24 0.27
N HIS A 55 -16.45 -6.80 1.24
CA HIS A 55 -16.74 -6.92 2.67
C HIS A 55 -17.11 -5.59 3.33
N GLN A 56 -17.46 -4.59 2.52
CA GLN A 56 -18.06 -3.36 3.03
C GLN A 56 -19.48 -3.67 3.52
N ASN A 57 -19.82 -3.17 4.71
CA ASN A 57 -21.17 -3.24 5.24
C ASN A 57 -22.11 -2.30 4.46
N GLU A 58 -23.42 -2.51 4.57
CA GLU A 58 -24.42 -1.68 3.88
C GLU A 58 -24.37 -0.19 4.29
N ASP A 59 -23.94 0.10 5.51
CA ASP A 59 -23.74 1.47 6.03
C ASP A 59 -22.42 2.11 5.57
N GLY A 60 -21.63 1.40 4.77
CA GLY A 60 -20.34 1.83 4.26
C GLY A 60 -19.16 1.59 5.21
N SER A 61 -19.40 1.05 6.42
CA SER A 61 -18.35 0.71 7.37
C SER A 61 -17.67 -0.62 7.04
N TRP A 62 -16.55 -0.89 7.72
CA TRP A 62 -15.95 -2.22 7.78
C TRP A 62 -15.89 -2.71 9.21
N THR A 63 -15.92 -4.03 9.37
CA THR A 63 -15.59 -4.71 10.62
C THR A 63 -14.40 -5.61 10.37
N SER A 64 -13.35 -5.51 11.20
CA SER A 64 -12.14 -6.33 11.02
C SER A 64 -12.49 -7.83 10.99
N PRO A 65 -11.95 -8.59 10.02
CA PRO A 65 -12.21 -10.01 9.91
C PRO A 65 -11.63 -10.78 11.09
N GLY A 66 -12.28 -11.91 11.37
CA GLY A 66 -11.89 -12.82 12.44
C GLY A 66 -12.61 -12.60 13.75
N GLY A 67 -11.88 -12.62 14.86
CA GLY A 67 -12.42 -12.61 16.22
C GLY A 67 -12.99 -13.98 16.62
N GLN A 68 -14.07 -13.98 17.41
CA GLN A 68 -14.66 -15.23 17.93
C GLN A 68 -15.16 -16.19 16.83
N ARG A 69 -15.43 -15.69 15.62
CA ARG A 69 -15.91 -16.51 14.49
C ARG A 69 -14.86 -17.42 13.88
N THR A 70 -13.59 -17.03 13.86
CA THR A 70 -12.52 -17.80 13.21
C THR A 70 -11.37 -18.17 14.15
N GLY A 71 -11.30 -17.57 15.34
CA GLY A 71 -10.17 -17.74 16.26
C GLY A 71 -8.88 -17.03 15.81
N ALA A 72 -8.89 -16.41 14.63
CA ALA A 72 -7.82 -15.57 14.09
C ALA A 72 -8.29 -14.11 14.06
N GLY A 73 -7.37 -13.15 13.87
CA GLY A 73 -7.69 -11.72 13.86
C GLY A 73 -8.00 -11.17 15.26
N LYS A 74 -7.21 -10.21 15.71
CA LYS A 74 -7.30 -9.61 17.06
C LYS A 74 -7.96 -8.25 17.08
N GLU A 75 -8.44 -7.72 15.95
CA GLU A 75 -8.83 -6.31 15.84
C GLU A 75 -10.33 -6.07 15.89
N THR A 76 -11.18 -7.10 15.92
CA THR A 76 -12.65 -6.93 15.94
C THR A 76 -13.12 -6.05 17.11
N HIS A 77 -12.44 -6.14 18.26
CA HIS A 77 -12.74 -5.34 19.47
C HIS A 77 -12.42 -3.83 19.33
N LEU A 78 -11.63 -3.44 18.33
CA LEU A 78 -11.30 -2.02 18.07
C LEU A 78 -12.45 -1.28 17.37
N GLY A 79 -13.47 -2.01 16.91
CA GLY A 79 -14.71 -1.45 16.39
C GLY A 79 -14.62 -0.91 14.96
N PRO A 80 -15.77 -0.50 14.40
CA PRO A 80 -15.91 -0.17 12.99
C PRO A 80 -15.16 1.10 12.60
N VAL A 81 -14.97 2.07 13.50
CA VAL A 81 -14.21 3.30 13.19
C VAL A 81 -12.76 2.98 12.82
N TYR A 82 -12.12 2.11 13.60
CA TYR A 82 -10.75 1.66 13.34
C TYR A 82 -10.64 0.95 11.99
N SER A 83 -11.49 -0.07 11.77
CA SER A 83 -11.48 -0.86 10.54
C SER A 83 -11.81 0.00 9.32
N THR A 84 -12.82 0.84 9.40
CA THR A 84 -13.24 1.74 8.30
C THR A 84 -12.14 2.72 7.95
N THR A 85 -11.46 3.29 8.95
CA THR A 85 -10.33 4.21 8.72
C THR A 85 -9.22 3.53 7.92
N LEU A 86 -8.79 2.33 8.33
CA LEU A 86 -7.72 1.60 7.64
C LEU A 86 -8.13 1.11 6.25
N ALA A 87 -9.38 0.66 6.08
CA ALA A 87 -9.91 0.28 4.77
C ALA A 87 -9.92 1.48 3.82
N ALA A 88 -10.47 2.62 4.27
CA ALA A 88 -10.54 3.85 3.49
C ALA A 88 -9.13 4.35 3.10
N LEU A 89 -8.19 4.41 4.05
CA LEU A 89 -6.82 4.83 3.78
C LEU A 89 -6.09 3.90 2.80
N SER A 90 -6.39 2.60 2.83
CA SER A 90 -5.84 1.63 1.88
C SER A 90 -6.39 1.85 0.48
N LEU A 91 -7.70 2.04 0.34
CA LEU A 91 -8.36 2.33 -0.95
C LEU A 91 -7.94 3.68 -1.53
N GLN A 92 -7.63 4.67 -0.68
CA GLN A 92 -7.22 6.01 -1.09
C GLN A 92 -5.71 6.14 -1.42
N VAL A 93 -4.96 5.04 -1.40
CA VAL A 93 -3.49 5.08 -1.57
C VAL A 93 -3.05 5.79 -2.87
N TYR A 94 -3.82 5.67 -3.95
CA TYR A 94 -3.57 6.32 -5.25
C TYR A 94 -3.64 7.85 -5.20
N TYR A 95 -4.45 8.40 -4.29
CA TYR A 95 -4.78 9.82 -4.27
C TYR A 95 -3.93 10.61 -3.29
N ARG A 96 -3.39 9.95 -2.26
CA ARG A 96 -2.66 10.60 -1.17
C ARG A 96 -1.14 10.64 -1.37
N MET A 97 -0.60 9.70 -2.16
CA MET A 97 0.84 9.59 -2.38
C MET A 97 1.19 10.20 -3.74
N LEU A 98 1.67 11.45 -3.72
CA LEU A 98 2.26 12.08 -4.90
C LEU A 98 3.47 11.24 -5.38
N PRO A 99 3.71 11.14 -6.69
CA PRO A 99 4.86 10.43 -7.25
C PRO A 99 6.18 11.20 -7.05
N THR A 100 6.40 11.78 -5.87
CA THR A 100 7.61 12.55 -5.51
C THR A 100 8.87 11.71 -5.48
N TYR A 101 8.74 10.38 -5.44
CA TYR A 101 9.86 9.43 -5.47
C TYR A 101 10.22 8.93 -6.87
N LYS A 102 9.52 9.38 -7.93
CA LYS A 102 9.97 9.11 -9.29
C LYS A 102 11.12 10.08 -9.59
N ALA A 103 12.31 9.54 -9.86
CA ALA A 103 13.39 10.34 -10.40
C ALA A 103 12.88 11.07 -11.65
N VAL A 104 12.98 12.39 -11.66
CA VAL A 104 12.77 13.17 -12.88
C VAL A 104 13.80 12.66 -13.87
N ALA A 105 13.35 12.18 -15.03
CA ALA A 105 14.25 11.90 -16.13
C ALA A 105 14.94 13.22 -16.49
N LEU A 106 16.18 13.38 -16.03
CA LEU A 106 17.01 14.48 -16.47
C LEU A 106 17.36 14.13 -17.91
N GLU A 107 16.77 14.86 -18.86
CA GLU A 107 17.33 14.92 -20.20
C GLU A 107 18.82 15.23 -20.05
N PRO A 108 19.73 14.50 -20.72
CA PRO A 108 21.15 14.80 -20.66
C PRO A 108 21.32 16.27 -21.05
N VAL A 109 22.08 17.03 -20.27
CA VAL A 109 22.39 18.43 -20.59
C VAL A 109 23.16 18.44 -21.91
N THR A 110 22.48 18.67 -23.03
CA THR A 110 23.08 18.57 -24.37
C THR A 110 23.82 19.84 -24.79
N HIS A 111 23.71 20.93 -24.03
CA HIS A 111 24.34 22.21 -24.38
C HIS A 111 24.93 22.88 -23.14
N ALA A 112 26.25 23.08 -23.16
CA ALA A 112 26.90 24.08 -22.32
C ALA A 112 26.40 25.46 -22.78
N SER A 113 25.79 26.22 -21.87
CA SER A 113 25.43 27.61 -22.14
C SER A 113 26.70 28.44 -22.26
N LYS A 114 26.71 29.46 -23.13
CA LYS A 114 27.80 30.46 -23.17
C LYS A 114 28.00 31.19 -21.84
N SER A 115 27.03 31.10 -20.92
CA SER A 115 27.08 31.70 -19.58
C SER A 115 27.62 30.76 -18.50
N ASP A 116 27.98 29.51 -18.83
CA ASP A 116 28.49 28.57 -17.83
C ASP A 116 29.88 29.00 -17.37
N ILE A 117 30.04 29.20 -16.05
CA ILE A 117 31.30 29.60 -15.43
C ILE A 117 32.10 28.35 -15.13
N GLY A 118 33.29 28.21 -15.74
CA GLY A 118 34.23 27.14 -15.42
C GLY A 118 34.80 27.34 -14.02
N VAL A 119 34.50 26.43 -13.10
CA VAL A 119 35.11 26.41 -11.77
C VAL A 119 36.34 25.51 -11.85
N GLU A 120 37.54 26.11 -11.85
CA GLU A 120 38.79 25.37 -11.65
C GLU A 120 39.02 25.20 -10.14
N ILE A 121 39.17 23.94 -9.72
CA ILE A 121 39.59 23.60 -8.36
C ILE A 121 41.12 23.56 -8.37
N LEU A 122 41.77 24.44 -7.59
CA LEU A 122 43.22 24.46 -7.35
C LEU A 122 43.67 23.29 -6.46
#